data_AF-A0A7Z6V0U4-F1
#
_entry.id   AF-A0A7Z6V0U4-F1
#
_cell.length_a   1.000
_cell.length_b   1.000
_cell.length_c   1.000
_cell.angle_alpha   90.00
_cell.angle_beta   90.00
_cell.angle_gamma   90.00
#
_symmetry.space_group_name_H-M   'P 1'
#
loop_
_entity.id
_entity.type
_entity.pdbx_description
1 polymer ?
#
loop_
_entity_poly.entity_id
_entity_poly.type
_entity_poly.pdbx_seq_one_letter_code
_entity_poly.pdbx_strand_id
1 'polypeptide(L)'
;AYFSHTIPIYWGSPSVAQDFNPKSFVNVCDFKDFDEAIDYIRYLHTHPNAYLDMLYENPLNEIDGKAYFYQNLSFKKILDFFKTILENDTIYHDNPFIFYRDLNEPLISIDDLRVNYDDLRVNYDDLRVNYDDLRVNYDDLRVNYDDLRVNYDDLRVNYERLLQNASPLLELSQNTTFKIYRKIYQKSLPLLRAVRKWIKK
;
A
#
# COMPACT_ATOMS: atom_id res chain seq x y z
N ALA A 1 -26.72 6.17 -3.18
CA ALA A 1 -27.95 5.70 -3.87
C ALA A 1 -27.81 5.84 -5.37
N TYR A 2 -27.80 7.06 -5.95
CA TYR A 2 -27.64 7.26 -7.41
C TYR A 2 -26.45 6.48 -8.02
N PHE A 3 -25.25 6.58 -7.43
CA PHE A 3 -24.06 5.86 -7.90
C PHE A 3 -24.20 4.33 -7.88
N SER A 4 -25.04 3.81 -6.99
CA SER A 4 -25.29 2.37 -6.82
C SER A 4 -26.48 1.89 -7.68
N HIS A 5 -27.00 2.74 -8.58
CA HIS A 5 -28.13 2.44 -9.45
C HIS A 5 -29.38 1.97 -8.69
N THR A 6 -29.73 2.69 -7.63
CA THR A 6 -30.95 2.45 -6.83
C THR A 6 -31.66 3.77 -6.55
N ILE A 7 -33.00 3.76 -6.54
CA ILE A 7 -33.82 4.91 -6.17
C ILE A 7 -33.52 5.28 -4.71
N PRO A 8 -33.11 6.53 -4.41
CA PRO A 8 -33.01 7.01 -3.04
C PRO A 8 -34.40 7.22 -2.43
N ILE A 9 -34.59 6.75 -1.20
CA ILE A 9 -35.66 7.22 -0.31
C ILE A 9 -34.99 8.17 0.68
N TYR A 10 -35.20 9.47 0.49
CA TYR A 10 -34.46 10.51 1.18
C TYR A 10 -35.32 11.25 2.21
N TRP A 11 -34.75 11.45 3.39
CA TRP A 11 -35.29 12.33 4.44
C TRP A 11 -34.12 13.08 5.09
N GLY A 12 -34.30 14.36 5.38
CA GLY A 12 -33.23 15.22 5.91
C GLY A 12 -33.50 16.68 5.60
N SER A 13 -32.89 17.21 4.54
CA SER A 13 -33.13 18.59 4.09
C SER A 13 -34.52 18.75 3.45
N PRO A 14 -35.41 19.61 3.97
CA PRO A 14 -36.70 19.90 3.33
C PRO A 14 -36.57 20.59 1.97
N SER A 15 -35.41 21.20 1.69
CA SER A 15 -35.13 21.91 0.43
C SER A 15 -34.29 21.09 -0.55
N VAL A 16 -34.16 19.77 -0.36
CA VAL A 16 -33.34 18.88 -1.21
C VAL A 16 -33.72 18.92 -2.69
N ALA A 17 -34.96 19.25 -3.02
CA ALA A 17 -35.42 19.43 -4.41
C ALA A 17 -34.74 20.61 -5.14
N GLN A 18 -34.06 21.51 -4.41
CA GLN A 18 -33.21 22.54 -5.02
C GLN A 18 -31.92 21.93 -5.56
N ASP A 19 -31.36 20.95 -4.85
CA ASP A 19 -30.09 20.28 -5.17
C ASP A 19 -30.25 19.19 -6.22
N PHE A 20 -31.32 18.40 -6.14
CA PHE A 20 -31.57 17.25 -7.00
C PHE A 20 -32.98 17.30 -7.62
N ASN A 21 -33.13 16.66 -8.77
CA ASN A 21 -34.42 16.54 -9.46
C ASN A 21 -35.40 15.70 -8.62
N PRO A 22 -36.53 16.27 -8.14
CA PRO A 22 -37.49 15.56 -7.30
C PRO A 22 -38.16 14.38 -8.00
N LYS A 23 -38.03 14.22 -9.32
CA LYS A 23 -38.53 13.07 -10.06
C LYS A 23 -37.61 11.85 -10.01
N SER A 24 -36.36 12.01 -9.58
CA SER A 24 -35.34 10.95 -9.58
C SER A 24 -35.21 10.20 -8.24
N PHE A 25 -35.97 10.61 -7.22
CA PHE A 25 -35.93 10.01 -5.89
C PHE A 25 -37.26 10.20 -5.14
N VAL A 26 -37.44 9.45 -4.05
CA VAL A 26 -38.55 9.64 -3.13
C VAL A 26 -38.13 10.64 -2.06
N ASN A 27 -38.69 11.85 -2.11
CA ASN A 27 -38.50 12.85 -1.07
C ASN A 27 -39.58 12.68 0.02
N VAL A 28 -39.20 12.18 1.19
CA VAL A 28 -40.15 11.93 2.27
C VAL A 28 -40.77 13.24 2.81
N CYS A 29 -40.10 14.38 2.63
CA CYS A 29 -40.60 15.69 3.06
C CYS A 29 -41.76 16.22 2.22
N ASP A 30 -42.05 15.63 1.05
CA ASP A 30 -43.16 16.05 0.18
C ASP A 30 -44.52 15.48 0.62
N PHE A 31 -44.52 14.54 1.57
CA PHE A 31 -45.72 13.87 2.08
C PHE A 31 -46.16 14.47 3.42
N LYS A 32 -47.45 14.35 3.72
CA LYS A 32 -48.03 14.84 4.97
C LYS A 32 -47.53 14.07 6.19
N ASP A 33 -47.35 12.75 6.02
CA ASP A 33 -46.92 11.82 7.05
C ASP A 33 -46.15 10.63 6.45
N PHE A 34 -45.60 9.78 7.30
CA PHE A 34 -44.81 8.62 6.86
C PHE A 34 -45.66 7.54 6.19
N ASP A 35 -46.96 7.43 6.53
CA ASP A 35 -47.82 6.41 5.94
C ASP A 35 -48.04 6.70 4.45
N GLU A 36 -48.27 7.96 4.10
CA GLU A 36 -48.38 8.40 2.71
C GLU A 36 -47.08 8.17 1.91
N ALA A 37 -45.92 8.43 2.52
CA ALA A 37 -44.62 8.15 1.89
C ALA A 37 -44.40 6.65 1.65
N ILE A 38 -44.78 5.80 2.62
CA ILE A 38 -44.69 4.34 2.49
C ILE A 38 -45.64 3.84 1.40
N ASP A 39 -46.84 4.39 1.28
CA ASP A 39 -47.79 4.04 0.23
C ASP A 39 -47.25 4.38 -1.17
N TYR A 40 -46.56 5.51 -1.31
CA TYR A 40 -45.89 5.85 -2.57
C TYR A 40 -44.73 4.88 -2.90
N ILE A 41 -43.96 4.45 -1.90
CA ILE A 41 -42.89 3.44 -2.08
C ILE A 41 -43.49 2.09 -2.53
N ARG A 42 -44.60 1.67 -1.91
CA ARG A 42 -45.33 0.45 -2.32
C ARG A 42 -45.83 0.57 -3.75
N TYR A 43 -46.38 1.73 -4.12
CA TYR A 43 -46.81 2.01 -5.48
C TYR A 43 -45.66 1.83 -6.48
N LEU A 44 -44.49 2.44 -6.24
CA LEU A 44 -43.33 2.28 -7.12
C LEU A 44 -42.90 0.81 -7.23
N HIS A 45 -42.92 0.07 -6.12
CA HIS A 45 -42.54 -1.35 -6.13
C HIS A 45 -43.47 -2.23 -6.99
N THR A 46 -44.77 -1.92 -7.04
CA THR A 46 -45.76 -2.71 -7.80
C THR A 46 -46.02 -2.17 -9.22
N HIS A 47 -45.45 -1.03 -9.59
CA HIS A 47 -45.62 -0.41 -10.91
C HIS A 47 -44.27 -0.23 -11.61
N PRO A 48 -43.80 -1.25 -12.36
CA PRO A 48 -42.46 -1.28 -12.95
C PRO A 48 -42.13 -0.05 -13.80
N ASN A 49 -43.08 0.45 -14.59
CA ASN A 49 -42.84 1.62 -15.44
C ASN A 49 -42.59 2.88 -14.59
N ALA A 50 -43.39 3.12 -13.54
CA ALA A 50 -43.20 4.26 -12.64
C ALA A 50 -41.86 4.17 -11.88
N TYR A 51 -41.45 2.96 -11.48
CA TYR A 51 -40.13 2.72 -10.91
C TYR A 51 -39.02 3.04 -11.90
N LEU A 52 -39.11 2.55 -13.14
CA LEU A 52 -38.09 2.78 -14.17
C LEU A 52 -38.02 4.24 -14.58
N ASP A 53 -39.16 4.94 -14.70
CA ASP A 53 -39.22 6.37 -14.97
C ASP A 53 -38.40 7.13 -13.93
N MET A 54 -38.63 6.89 -12.63
CA MET A 54 -37.86 7.52 -11.55
C MET A 54 -36.38 7.10 -11.54
N LEU A 55 -36.08 5.83 -11.80
CA LEU A 55 -34.71 5.33 -11.78
C LEU A 55 -33.85 5.92 -12.92
N TYR A 56 -34.47 6.26 -14.05
CA TYR A 56 -33.78 6.79 -15.23
C TYR A 56 -33.88 8.31 -15.39
N GLU A 57 -34.63 8.99 -14.53
CA GLU A 57 -34.63 10.46 -14.45
C GLU A 57 -33.23 11.00 -14.11
N ASN A 58 -32.90 12.16 -14.67
CA ASN A 58 -31.62 12.81 -14.39
C ASN A 58 -31.58 13.26 -12.92
N PRO A 59 -30.56 12.90 -12.12
CA PRO A 59 -30.47 13.34 -10.73
C PRO A 59 -30.38 14.85 -10.56
N LEU A 60 -29.91 15.58 -11.57
CA LEU A 60 -29.80 17.03 -11.53
C LEU A 60 -31.03 17.69 -12.14
N ASN A 61 -31.43 18.81 -11.56
CA ASN A 61 -32.43 19.68 -12.17
C ASN A 61 -31.92 20.21 -13.52
N GLU A 62 -32.85 20.48 -14.44
CA GLU A 62 -32.54 21.00 -15.77
C GLU A 62 -33.20 22.37 -16.00
N ILE A 63 -32.46 23.29 -16.61
CA ILE A 63 -32.98 24.55 -17.15
C ILE A 63 -32.56 24.60 -18.62
N ASP A 64 -33.52 24.83 -19.51
CA ASP A 64 -33.30 24.85 -20.97
C ASP A 64 -32.57 23.60 -21.52
N GLY A 65 -32.89 22.43 -20.96
CA GLY A 65 -32.28 21.14 -21.35
C GLY A 65 -30.84 20.95 -20.86
N LYS A 66 -30.36 21.81 -19.96
CA LYS A 66 -29.03 21.70 -19.37
C LYS A 66 -29.12 21.39 -17.87
N ALA A 67 -28.56 20.25 -17.50
CA ALA A 67 -28.38 19.87 -16.10
C ALA A 67 -27.47 20.86 -15.35
N TYR A 68 -27.84 21.22 -14.13
CA TYR A 68 -27.07 22.16 -13.31
C TYR A 68 -27.00 21.72 -11.85
N PHE A 69 -25.95 22.16 -11.16
CA PHE A 69 -25.85 22.07 -9.71
C PHE A 69 -26.46 23.32 -9.07
N TYR A 70 -27.18 23.15 -7.98
CA TYR A 70 -27.77 24.25 -7.23
C TYR A 70 -26.77 25.37 -6.93
N GLN A 71 -27.23 26.61 -7.06
CA GLN A 71 -26.42 27.83 -6.97
C GLN A 71 -25.17 27.87 -7.88
N ASN A 72 -25.17 27.13 -9.00
CA ASN A 72 -24.02 27.03 -9.91
C ASN A 72 -22.73 26.56 -9.20
N LEU A 73 -22.85 25.63 -8.26
CA LEU A 73 -21.70 25.06 -7.55
C LEU A 73 -20.71 24.47 -8.56
N SER A 74 -19.47 24.94 -8.49
CA SER A 74 -18.38 24.54 -9.39
C SER A 74 -17.03 24.86 -8.77
N PHE A 75 -15.98 24.19 -9.25
CA PHE A 75 -14.60 24.51 -8.84
C PHE A 75 -14.27 25.99 -9.05
N LYS A 76 -14.70 26.58 -10.17
CA LYS A 76 -14.49 28.01 -10.45
C LYS A 76 -15.12 28.88 -9.36
N LYS A 77 -16.38 28.63 -9.00
CA LYS A 77 -17.08 29.40 -7.95
C LYS A 77 -16.35 29.33 -6.60
N ILE A 78 -15.82 28.14 -6.25
CA ILE A 78 -15.06 27.95 -5.00
C ILE A 78 -13.71 28.69 -5.06
N LEU A 79 -13.00 28.61 -6.19
CA LEU A 79 -11.72 29.32 -6.38
C LEU A 79 -11.91 30.83 -6.34
N ASP A 80 -12.95 31.35 -7.00
CA ASP A 80 -13.29 32.78 -7.00
C ASP A 80 -13.62 33.26 -5.57
N PHE A 81 -14.27 32.42 -4.76
CA PHE A 81 -14.52 32.71 -3.34
C PHE A 81 -13.22 32.83 -2.54
N PHE A 82 -12.31 31.84 -2.65
CA PHE A 82 -11.02 31.91 -1.95
C PHE A 82 -10.13 33.05 -2.43
N LYS A 83 -10.11 33.33 -3.73
CA LYS A 83 -9.40 34.48 -4.30
C LYS A 83 -9.89 35.78 -3.66
N THR A 84 -11.21 35.95 -3.58
CA THR A 84 -11.82 37.12 -2.94
C THR A 84 -11.42 37.26 -1.47
N ILE A 85 -11.32 36.15 -0.73
CA ILE A 85 -10.86 36.16 0.67
C ILE A 85 -9.39 36.61 0.76
N LEU A 86 -8.53 36.06 -0.10
CA LEU A 86 -7.09 36.34 -0.08
C LEU A 86 -6.75 37.77 -0.54
N GLU A 87 -7.57 38.35 -1.41
CA GLU A 87 -7.39 39.71 -1.94
C GLU A 87 -8.07 40.79 -1.07
N ASN A 88 -8.81 40.41 -0.02
CA ASN A 88 -9.58 41.34 0.80
C ASN A 88 -8.97 41.50 2.19
N ASP A 89 -8.42 42.70 2.45
CA ASP A 89 -7.78 43.04 3.72
C ASP A 89 -8.76 43.43 4.85
N THR A 90 -10.08 43.32 4.63
CA THR A 90 -11.09 43.70 5.63
C THR A 90 -11.19 42.65 6.73
N ILE A 91 -11.00 43.08 7.98
CA ILE A 91 -11.24 42.23 9.15
C ILE A 91 -12.73 42.27 9.50
N TYR A 92 -13.44 41.17 9.24
CA TYR A 92 -14.88 41.05 9.51
C TYR A 92 -15.23 40.58 10.93
N HIS A 93 -14.29 39.94 11.62
CA HIS A 93 -14.49 39.50 13.00
C HIS A 93 -14.17 40.63 13.98
N ASP A 94 -14.74 40.57 15.18
CA ASP A 94 -14.42 41.53 16.24
C ASP A 94 -12.91 41.58 16.47
N ASN A 95 -12.33 42.76 16.34
CA ASN A 95 -10.91 42.98 16.59
C ASN A 95 -10.72 43.60 17.98
N PRO A 96 -10.38 42.80 19.01
CA PRO A 96 -10.29 43.28 20.39
C PRO A 96 -9.08 44.20 20.65
N PHE A 97 -8.20 44.44 19.66
CA PHE A 97 -6.94 45.16 19.84
C PHE A 97 -6.96 46.64 19.42
N ILE A 98 -8.12 47.26 19.15
CA ILE A 98 -8.19 48.69 18.80
C ILE A 98 -7.74 49.62 19.96
N PHE A 99 -7.56 49.11 21.20
CA PHE A 99 -7.14 49.92 22.36
C PHE A 99 -5.68 49.76 22.82
N TYR A 100 -4.88 48.86 22.24
CA TYR A 100 -3.46 48.69 22.63
C TYR A 100 -2.60 48.51 21.37
N ARG A 101 -2.04 49.60 20.83
CA ARG A 101 -0.85 49.51 19.96
C ARG A 101 0.33 50.10 20.70
N ASP A 102 1.06 49.25 21.39
CA ASP A 102 2.50 49.43 21.57
C ASP A 102 3.19 48.73 20.38
N LEU A 103 4.01 49.46 19.62
CA LEU A 103 4.52 49.01 18.32
C LEU A 103 5.55 47.86 18.40
N ASN A 104 5.82 47.34 19.60
CA ASN A 104 6.83 46.31 19.86
C ASN A 104 6.29 44.86 19.81
N GLU A 105 4.99 44.63 20.06
CA GLU A 105 4.40 43.28 20.01
C GLU A 105 4.48 42.59 18.63
N PRO A 106 4.19 43.24 17.49
CA PRO A 106 4.27 42.57 16.19
C PRO A 106 5.69 42.21 15.77
N LEU A 107 6.73 42.89 16.30
CA LEU A 107 8.12 42.55 16.00
C LEU A 107 8.57 41.28 16.71
N ILE A 108 8.18 41.11 17.97
CA ILE A 108 8.46 39.88 18.76
C ILE A 108 7.78 38.67 18.11
N SER A 109 6.52 38.83 17.67
CA SER A 109 5.78 37.79 16.97
C SER A 109 6.42 37.36 15.65
N ILE A 110 7.01 38.29 14.90
CA ILE A 110 7.75 38.00 13.65
C ILE A 110 9.08 37.29 13.92
N ASP A 111 9.81 37.69 14.96
CA ASP A 111 11.06 37.04 15.34
C ASP A 111 10.83 35.60 15.82
N ASP A 112 9.78 35.36 16.61
CA ASP A 112 9.39 34.01 17.03
C ASP A 112 9.01 33.13 15.84
N LEU A 113 8.29 33.67 14.85
CA LEU A 113 7.95 32.98 13.61
C LEU A 113 9.19 32.64 12.77
N ARG A 114 10.21 33.50 12.75
CA ARG A 114 11.48 33.25 12.06
C ARG A 114 12.26 32.14 12.72
N VAL A 115 12.38 32.16 14.05
CA VAL A 115 13.06 31.10 14.81
C VAL A 115 12.38 29.76 14.56
N ASN A 116 11.05 29.71 14.59
CA ASN A 116 10.30 28.47 14.38
C ASN A 116 10.47 27.94 12.93
N TYR A 117 10.57 28.83 11.94
CA TYR A 117 10.87 28.45 10.56
C TYR A 117 12.30 27.90 10.42
N ASP A 118 13.28 28.52 11.06
CA ASP A 118 14.67 28.06 11.04
C ASP A 118 14.82 26.70 11.76
N ASP A 119 14.13 26.48 12.87
CA ASP A 119 14.09 25.19 13.57
C ASP A 119 13.47 24.08 12.70
N LEU A 120 12.40 24.40 11.97
CA LEU A 120 11.79 23.45 11.03
C LEU A 120 12.74 23.09 9.89
N ARG A 121 13.51 24.07 9.39
CA ARG A 121 14.51 23.87 8.35
C ARG A 121 15.65 22.97 8.84
N VAL A 122 16.17 23.19 10.05
CA VAL A 122 17.22 22.34 10.63
C VAL A 122 16.73 20.90 10.79
N ASN A 123 15.51 20.70 11.29
CA ASN A 123 14.91 19.36 11.40
C ASN A 123 14.79 18.64 10.04
N TYR A 124 14.47 19.38 8.97
CA TYR A 124 14.42 18.82 7.63
C TYR A 124 15.80 18.40 7.13
N ASP A 125 16.83 19.22 7.37
CA ASP A 125 18.21 18.90 6.99
C ASP A 125 18.74 17.68 7.78
N ASP A 126 18.43 17.57 9.07
CA ASP A 126 18.79 16.41 9.90
C ASP A 126 18.12 15.12 9.41
N LEU A 127 16.84 15.19 9.00
CA LEU A 127 16.13 14.05 8.45
C LEU A 127 16.74 13.59 7.12
N ARG A 128 17.21 14.54 6.30
CA ARG A 128 17.91 14.25 5.05
C ARG A 128 19.24 13.53 5.29
N VAL A 129 20.03 13.99 6.25
CA VAL A 129 21.30 13.33 6.61
C VAL A 129 21.06 11.89 7.08
N ASN A 130 20.07 11.69 7.97
CA ASN A 130 19.70 10.34 8.42
C ASN A 130 19.28 9.40 7.28
N TYR A 131 18.59 9.93 6.28
CA TYR A 131 18.22 9.16 5.09
C TYR A 131 19.45 8.75 4.26
N ASP A 132 20.39 9.66 4.07
CA ASP A 132 21.64 9.39 3.36
C ASP A 132 22.51 8.36 4.12
N ASP A 133 22.58 8.43 5.45
CA ASP A 133 23.28 7.43 6.28
C ASP A 133 22.64 6.04 6.18
N LEU A 134 21.30 5.96 6.17
CA LEU A 134 20.60 4.68 6.01
C LEU A 134 20.87 4.07 4.63
N ARG A 135 20.96 4.90 3.60
CA ARG A 135 21.30 4.47 2.24
C ARG A 135 22.71 3.88 2.18
N VAL A 136 23.70 4.54 2.79
CA VAL A 136 25.08 4.02 2.85
C VAL A 136 25.14 2.68 3.57
N ASN A 137 24.45 2.55 4.72
CA ASN A 137 24.38 1.28 5.45
C ASN A 137 23.78 0.14 4.61
N TYR A 138 22.78 0.44 3.79
CA TYR A 138 22.18 -0.54 2.88
C TYR A 138 23.18 -0.98 1.80
N ASP A 139 23.93 -0.05 1.23
CA ASP A 139 24.96 -0.35 0.23
C ASP A 139 26.10 -1.19 0.84
N ASP A 140 26.53 -0.91 2.08
CA ASP A 140 27.52 -1.71 2.80
C ASP A 140 27.03 -3.15 3.08
N LEU A 141 25.76 -3.30 3.46
CA LEU A 141 25.16 -4.63 3.68
C LEU A 141 25.12 -5.44 2.38
N ARG A 142 24.85 -4.77 1.26
CA ARG A 142 24.85 -5.40 -0.07
C ARG A 142 26.25 -5.90 -0.44
N VAL A 143 27.29 -5.10 -0.22
CA VAL A 143 28.68 -5.51 -0.48
C VAL A 143 29.06 -6.72 0.38
N ASN A 144 28.74 -6.71 1.67
CA ASN A 144 28.98 -7.84 2.56
C ASN A 144 28.29 -9.14 2.10
N TYR A 145 27.07 -9.03 1.57
CA TYR A 145 26.36 -10.17 1.01
C TYR A 145 27.06 -10.74 -0.23
N ASP A 146 27.53 -9.87 -1.12
CA ASP A 146 28.27 -10.27 -2.32
C ASP A 146 29.61 -10.94 -1.96
N ASP A 147 30.32 -10.45 -0.95
CA ASP A 147 31.56 -11.07 -0.44
C ASP A 147 31.30 -12.46 0.17
N LEU A 148 30.20 -12.62 0.93
CA LEU A 148 29.83 -13.92 1.49
C LEU A 148 29.51 -14.94 0.39
N ARG A 149 28.86 -14.48 -0.68
CA ARG A 149 28.56 -15.31 -1.85
C ARG A 149 29.84 -15.80 -2.53
N VAL A 150 30.82 -14.92 -2.75
CA VAL A 150 32.11 -15.29 -3.33
C VAL A 150 32.83 -16.31 -2.46
N ASN A 151 32.88 -16.10 -1.14
CA ASN A 151 33.47 -17.06 -0.21
C ASN A 151 32.82 -18.44 -0.26
N TYR A 152 31.49 -18.49 -0.40
CA TYR A 152 30.76 -19.76 -0.57
C TYR A 152 31.13 -20.47 -1.86
N ASP A 153 31.22 -19.74 -2.97
CA ASP A 153 31.61 -20.30 -4.27
C ASP A 153 33.05 -20.85 -4.23
N ASP A 154 33.98 -20.15 -3.57
CA ASP A 154 35.36 -20.62 -3.36
C ASP A 154 35.41 -21.91 -2.52
N LEU A 155 34.62 -21.97 -1.44
CA LEU A 155 34.55 -23.17 -0.60
C LEU A 155 34.01 -24.37 -1.37
N ARG A 156 33.00 -24.14 -2.22
CA ARG A 156 32.43 -25.17 -3.10
C ARG A 156 33.48 -25.70 -4.07
N VAL A 157 34.22 -24.82 -4.74
CA VAL A 157 35.30 -25.22 -5.66
C VAL A 157 36.38 -26.02 -4.93
N ASN A 158 36.77 -25.61 -3.73
CA ASN A 158 37.73 -26.34 -2.91
C ASN A 158 37.23 -27.73 -2.53
N TYR A 159 35.95 -27.86 -2.18
CA TYR A 159 35.33 -29.15 -1.90
C TYR A 159 35.34 -30.07 -3.13
N GLU A 160 34.97 -29.56 -4.30
CA GLU A 160 35.00 -30.32 -5.57
C GLU A 160 36.43 -30.80 -5.91
N ARG A 161 37.45 -29.95 -5.70
CA ARG A 161 38.87 -30.34 -5.88
C ARG A 161 39.31 -31.43 -4.90
N LEU A 162 38.90 -31.34 -3.63
CA LEU A 162 39.19 -32.36 -2.63
C LEU A 162 38.56 -33.70 -3.02
N LEU A 163 37.30 -33.68 -3.46
CA LEU A 163 36.58 -34.88 -3.90
C LEU A 163 37.28 -35.53 -5.10
N GLN A 164 37.72 -34.73 -6.06
CA GLN A 164 38.45 -35.20 -7.25
C GLN A 164 39.81 -35.82 -6.88
N ASN A 165 40.52 -35.28 -5.89
CA ASN A 165 41.79 -35.82 -5.41
C ASN A 165 41.63 -37.08 -4.56
N ALA A 166 40.56 -37.17 -3.77
CA ALA A 166 40.30 -38.29 -2.87
C ALA A 166 39.78 -39.54 -3.59
N SER A 167 39.00 -39.35 -4.67
CA SER A 167 38.36 -40.47 -5.39
C SER A 167 39.35 -41.51 -5.93
N PRO A 168 40.46 -41.14 -6.61
CA PRO A 168 41.45 -42.10 -7.10
C PRO A 168 42.16 -42.85 -5.96
N LEU A 169 42.39 -42.20 -4.82
CA LEU A 169 43.05 -42.83 -3.66
C LEU A 169 42.15 -43.88 -3.02
N LEU A 170 40.84 -43.61 -2.95
CA LEU A 170 39.84 -44.56 -2.46
C LEU A 170 39.75 -45.78 -3.39
N GLU A 171 39.69 -45.57 -4.70
CA GLU A 171 39.70 -46.65 -5.69
C GLU A 171 40.98 -47.48 -5.63
N LEU A 172 42.15 -46.82 -5.54
CA LEU A 172 43.44 -47.49 -5.44
C LEU A 172 43.49 -48.38 -4.20
N SER A 173 43.08 -47.86 -3.04
CA SER A 173 43.00 -48.56 -1.75
C SER A 173 42.12 -49.81 -1.82
N GLN A 174 40.93 -49.70 -2.40
CA GLN A 174 40.02 -50.84 -2.56
C GLN A 174 40.62 -51.90 -3.48
N ASN A 175 41.26 -51.47 -4.57
CA ASN A 175 41.91 -52.37 -5.54
C ASN A 175 43.13 -53.09 -4.94
N THR A 176 44.01 -52.41 -4.21
CA THR A 176 45.13 -53.05 -3.51
C THR A 176 44.64 -54.03 -2.45
N THR A 177 43.61 -53.67 -1.68
CA THR A 177 43.00 -54.56 -0.69
C THR A 177 42.51 -55.85 -1.35
N PHE A 178 41.72 -55.74 -2.43
CA PHE A 178 41.24 -56.90 -3.19
C PHE A 178 42.39 -57.76 -3.75
N LYS A 179 43.44 -57.13 -4.31
CA LYS A 179 44.62 -57.83 -4.83
C LYS A 179 45.37 -58.60 -3.74
N ILE A 180 45.51 -58.03 -2.55
CA ILE A 180 46.14 -58.69 -1.40
C ILE A 180 45.33 -59.90 -0.97
N TYR A 181 44.01 -59.75 -0.77
CA TYR A 181 43.12 -60.86 -0.42
C TYR A 181 43.19 -62.00 -1.44
N ARG A 182 43.13 -61.68 -2.74
CA ARG A 182 43.25 -62.67 -3.82
C ARG A 182 44.58 -63.42 -3.76
N LYS A 183 45.69 -62.71 -3.51
CA LYS A 183 47.03 -63.31 -3.44
C LYS A 183 47.18 -64.24 -2.22
N ILE A 184 46.64 -63.85 -1.07
CA ILE A 184 46.61 -64.69 0.14
C ILE A 184 45.76 -65.94 -0.09
N TYR A 185 44.58 -65.79 -0.69
CA TYR A 185 43.71 -66.91 -1.03
C TYR A 185 44.38 -67.89 -2.00
N GLN A 186 45.02 -67.40 -3.07
CA GLN A 186 45.75 -68.24 -4.02
C GLN A 186 46.90 -69.02 -3.38
N LYS A 187 47.64 -68.41 -2.44
CA LYS A 187 48.73 -69.09 -1.72
C LYS A 187 48.25 -70.10 -0.69
N SER A 188 47.13 -69.84 -0.03
CA SER A 188 46.56 -70.73 1.01
C SER A 188 45.74 -71.88 0.43
N LEU A 189 45.16 -71.73 -0.77
CA LEU A 189 44.30 -72.73 -1.40
C LEU A 189 44.96 -74.12 -1.59
N PRO A 190 46.23 -74.25 -2.05
CA PRO A 190 46.90 -75.54 -2.14
C PRO A 190 47.11 -76.19 -0.77
N LEU A 191 47.43 -75.38 0.25
CA LEU A 191 47.61 -75.85 1.64
C LEU A 191 46.29 -76.36 2.19
N LEU A 192 45.20 -75.62 2.02
CA LEU A 192 43.85 -76.04 2.40
C LEU A 192 43.43 -77.32 1.68
N ARG A 193 43.76 -77.47 0.40
CA ARG A 193 43.52 -78.71 -0.36
C ARG A 193 44.35 -79.89 0.17
N ALA A 194 45.60 -79.66 0.53
CA ALA A 194 46.47 -80.67 1.14
C ALA A 194 45.96 -81.12 2.51
N VAL A 195 45.60 -80.17 3.38
CA VAL A 195 44.98 -80.44 4.69
C VAL A 195 43.67 -81.22 4.53
N ARG A 196 42.80 -80.82 3.60
CA ARG A 196 41.55 -81.54 3.32
C ARG A 196 41.77 -82.96 2.82
N LYS A 197 42.83 -83.19 2.03
CA LYS A 197 43.21 -84.53 1.55
C LYS A 197 43.77 -85.39 2.68
N TRP A 198 44.46 -84.78 3.65
CA TRP A 198 44.95 -85.44 4.86
C TRP A 198 43.84 -85.81 5.83
N ILE A 199 42.86 -84.93 6.08
CA ILE A 199 41.72 -85.21 6.97
C ILE A 199 40.81 -86.32 6.41
N LYS A 200 40.81 -86.53 5.10
CA LYS A 200 40.05 -87.59 4.41
C LYS A 200 40.82 -88.91 4.27
N LYS A 201 42.03 -89.01 4.82
CA LYS A 201 42.87 -90.20 4.83
C LYS A 201 42.88 -90.79 6.23
#